data_AF-A0A2W0CC49-F1
#
_entry.id   AF-A0A2W0CC49-F1
#
_cell.length_a   1.000
_cell.length_b   1.000
_cell.length_c   1.000
_cell.angle_alpha   90.00
_cell.angle_beta   90.00
_cell.angle_gamma   90.00
#
_symmetry.space_group_name_H-M   'P 1'
#
loop_
_entity.id
_entity.type
_entity.pdbx_description
1 polymer ?
#
loop_
_entity_poly.entity_id
_entity_poly.type
_entity_poly.pdbx_seq_one_letter_code
_entity_poly.pdbx_strand_id
1 'polypeptide(L)' 'MTKQINLYVDDLRDCPEGYIVARTYDEAIHILQTSEVNILTLDHDLGEDVDGNELHNGYDLVKYFCEHGLRANKIYMYR' A
#
# COMPACT_ATOMS: atom_id res chain seq x y z
N MET A 1 12.83 -17.15 -9.92
CA MET A 1 12.40 -16.93 -8.52
C MET A 1 11.76 -15.56 -8.49
N THR A 2 10.43 -15.48 -8.42
CA THR A 2 9.76 -14.18 -8.24
C THR A 2 10.06 -13.74 -6.80
N LYS A 3 10.70 -12.59 -6.67
CA LYS A 3 11.13 -12.07 -5.38
C LYS A 3 9.91 -11.41 -4.76
N GLN A 4 9.28 -12.08 -3.81
CA GLN A 4 8.12 -11.52 -3.14
C GLN A 4 8.57 -10.50 -2.10
N ILE A 5 7.95 -9.33 -2.12
CA ILE A 5 8.28 -8.20 -1.23
C ILE A 5 7.21 -8.05 -0.16
N ASN A 6 7.56 -7.40 0.95
CA ASN A 6 6.56 -6.97 1.92
C ASN A 6 6.33 -5.47 1.68
N LEU A 7 5.09 -5.08 1.42
CA LEU A 7 4.69 -3.70 1.15
C LEU A 7 4.02 -3.11 2.39
N TYR A 8 4.44 -1.92 2.79
CA TYR A 8 3.91 -1.16 3.92
C TYR A 8 3.40 0.18 3.41
N VAL A 9 2.08 0.38 3.37
CA VAL A 9 1.45 1.59 2.83
C VAL A 9 0.96 2.43 3.99
N ASP A 10 1.72 3.47 4.34
CA ASP A 10 1.46 4.32 5.50
C ASP A 10 2.21 5.65 5.29
N ASP A 11 1.54 6.79 5.48
CA ASP A 11 2.09 8.13 5.26
C ASP A 11 2.87 8.67 6.47
N LEU A 12 2.54 8.21 7.69
CA LEU A 12 3.04 8.77 8.95
C LEU A 12 4.04 7.88 9.70
N ARG A 13 3.81 6.57 9.74
CA ARG A 13 4.55 5.63 10.58
C ARG A 13 5.88 5.22 9.97
N ASP A 14 6.82 4.84 10.82
CA ASP A 14 8.11 4.31 10.36
C ASP A 14 7.97 2.90 9.77
N CYS A 15 8.71 2.69 8.68
CA CYS A 15 8.76 1.39 8.02
C CYS A 15 9.56 0.38 8.86
N PRO A 16 9.01 -0.80 9.16
CA PRO A 16 9.78 -1.87 9.78
C PRO A 16 10.86 -2.43 8.82
N GLU A 17 11.94 -2.98 9.37
CA GLU A 17 13.00 -3.62 8.58
C GLU A 17 12.45 -4.78 7.74
N GLY A 18 12.90 -4.85 6.47
CA GLY A 18 12.46 -5.88 5.52
C GLY A 18 11.12 -5.61 4.84
N TYR A 19 10.57 -4.40 4.99
CA TYR A 19 9.42 -3.90 4.24
C TYR A 19 9.84 -2.78 3.29
N ILE A 20 9.10 -2.64 2.20
CA ILE A 20 9.15 -1.50 1.29
C ILE A 20 7.99 -0.60 1.69
N VAL A 21 8.28 0.64 2.06
CA VAL A 21 7.23 1.62 2.39
C VAL A 21 6.80 2.37 1.16
N ALA A 22 5.48 2.51 1.00
CA ALA A 22 4.86 3.43 0.07
C ALA A 22 4.18 4.54 0.87
N ARG A 23 4.56 5.79 0.62
CA ARG A 23 3.99 6.95 1.34
C ARG A 23 2.72 7.49 0.68
N THR A 24 2.46 7.08 -0.55
CA THR A 24 1.30 7.53 -1.32
C THR A 24 0.66 6.35 -2.04
N TYR A 25 -0.61 6.53 -2.41
CA TYR A 25 -1.34 5.60 -3.26
C TYR A 25 -0.56 5.28 -4.55
N ASP A 26 -0.05 6.29 -5.25
CA ASP A 26 0.67 6.11 -6.52
C ASP A 26 1.94 5.25 -6.36
N GLU A 27 2.73 5.47 -5.29
CA GLU A 27 3.89 4.64 -5.01
C GLU A 27 3.49 3.18 -4.74
N ALA A 28 2.42 2.97 -3.97
CA ALA A 28 1.93 1.64 -3.66
C ALA A 28 1.47 0.91 -4.94
N ILE A 29 0.75 1.59 -5.83
CA ILE A 29 0.36 1.05 -7.13
C ILE A 29 1.57 0.69 -7.98
N HIS A 30 2.57 1.57 -8.05
CA HIS A 30 3.78 1.31 -8.82
C HIS A 30 4.51 0.04 -8.34
N ILE A 31 4.60 -0.14 -7.03
CA ILE A 31 5.21 -1.34 -6.43
C ILE A 31 4.37 -2.59 -6.73
N LEU A 32 3.04 -2.50 -6.58
CA LEU A 32 2.10 -3.58 -6.87
C LEU A 32 2.12 -4.02 -8.35
N GLN A 33 2.42 -3.11 -9.27
CA GLN A 33 2.55 -3.40 -10.70
C GLN A 33 3.89 -4.03 -11.07
N THR A 34 4.95 -3.75 -10.31
CA THR A 34 6.34 -4.16 -10.65
C THR A 34 6.80 -5.39 -9.87
N SER A 35 6.19 -5.69 -8.73
CA SER A 35 6.62 -6.75 -7.80
C SER A 35 5.45 -7.54 -7.21
N GLU A 36 5.65 -8.84 -6.96
CA GLU A 36 4.69 -9.64 -6.21
C GLU A 36 4.75 -9.30 -4.71
N VAL A 37 3.62 -8.98 -4.11
CA VAL A 37 3.53 -8.67 -2.68
C VAL A 37 3.23 -9.95 -1.89
N ASN A 38 4.11 -10.31 -0.96
CA ASN A 38 3.89 -11.38 0.01
C ASN A 38 2.97 -10.92 1.15
N ILE A 39 3.35 -9.82 1.79
CA ILE A 39 2.63 -9.21 2.91
C ILE A 39 2.30 -7.79 2.51
N LEU A 40 1.01 -7.47 2.43
CA LEU A 40 0.52 -6.12 2.23
C LEU A 40 0.04 -5.58 3.58
N THR A 41 0.67 -4.51 4.03
CA THR A 41 0.16 -3.72 5.14
C THR A 41 -0.32 -2.40 4.59
N LEU A 42 -1.52 -1.97 4.97
CA LEU A 42 -2.04 -0.67 4.59
C LEU A 42 -2.71 0.03 5.77
N ASP A 43 -2.54 1.34 5.85
CA ASP A 43 -3.35 2.22 6.68
C ASP A 43 -4.54 2.75 5.87
N HIS A 44 -5.63 3.08 6.57
CA HIS A 44 -6.83 3.63 5.94
C HIS A 44 -6.60 5.09 5.55
N ASP A 45 -5.95 5.87 6.41
CA ASP A 45 -5.63 7.26 6.14
C ASP A 45 -4.27 7.32 5.44
N LEU A 46 -4.26 7.79 4.19
CA LEU A 46 -3.04 8.10 3.45
C LEU A 46 -2.82 9.61 3.34
N GLY A 47 -3.29 10.32 4.36
CA GLY A 47 -3.19 11.76 4.49
C GLY A 47 -4.17 12.56 3.61
N GLU A 48 -4.06 13.87 3.75
CA GLU A 48 -4.86 14.89 3.08
C GLU A 48 -3.92 15.81 2.28
N ASP A 49 -4.39 16.36 1.16
CA ASP A 49 -3.61 17.32 0.39
C ASP A 49 -3.50 18.68 1.14
N VAL A 50 -2.70 19.61 0.65
CA VAL A 50 -2.47 20.92 1.29
C VAL A 50 -3.76 21.76 1.44
N ASP A 51 -4.77 21.48 0.62
CA ASP A 51 -6.10 22.08 0.65
C ASP A 51 -7.09 21.36 1.59
N GLY A 52 -6.67 20.29 2.30
CA GLY A 52 -7.52 19.53 3.21
C GLY A 52 -8.54 18.61 2.51
N ASN A 53 -8.24 18.21 1.28
CA ASN A 53 -9.01 17.19 0.58
C ASN A 53 -8.40 15.82 0.87
N GLU A 54 -9.23 14.83 1.21
CA GLU A 54 -8.80 13.43 1.32
C GLU A 54 -8.12 13.00 0.01
N LEU A 55 -6.86 12.59 0.10
CA LEU A 55 -6.15 11.96 -1.02
C LEU A 55 -6.64 10.52 -1.19
N HIS A 56 -6.26 9.87 -2.29
CA HIS A 56 -6.53 8.45 -2.49
C HIS A 56 -6.06 7.67 -1.27
N ASN A 57 -7.01 7.04 -0.60
CA ASN A 57 -6.83 6.47 0.72
C ASN A 57 -6.58 4.95 0.61
N GLY A 58 -6.46 4.28 1.76
CA GLY A 58 -6.28 2.83 1.77
C GLY A 58 -7.41 2.06 1.07
N TYR A 59 -8.62 2.63 1.03
CA TYR A 59 -9.76 2.03 0.35
C TYR A 59 -9.60 2.05 -1.18
N ASP A 60 -9.14 3.16 -1.76
CA ASP A 60 -8.83 3.22 -3.20
C ASP A 60 -7.78 2.18 -3.59
N LEU A 61 -6.76 1.98 -2.73
CA LEU A 61 -5.74 0.95 -2.93
C LEU A 61 -6.36 -0.45 -3.00
N VAL A 62 -7.23 -0.79 -2.04
CA VAL A 62 -7.91 -2.09 -2.00
C VAL A 62 -8.82 -2.27 -3.21
N LYS A 63 -9.53 -1.21 -3.61
CA LYS A 63 -10.39 -1.22 -4.79
C LYS A 63 -9.57 -1.54 -6.05
N TYR A 64 -8.46 -0.84 -6.27
CA TYR A 64 -7.52 -1.14 -7.35
C TYR A 64 -6.99 -2.58 -7.25
N PHE A 65 -6.61 -3.02 -6.05
CA PHE A 65 -6.11 -4.37 -5.80
C PHE A 65 -7.10 -5.45 -6.22
N CYS A 66 -8.39 -5.25 -5.93
CA CYS A 66 -9.47 -6.13 -6.37
C CYS A 66 -9.73 -6.05 -7.88
N GLU A 67 -9.78 -4.85 -8.46
CA GLU A 67 -10.05 -4.65 -9.90
C GLU A 67 -8.96 -5.30 -10.78
N HIS A 68 -7.70 -5.23 -10.33
CA HIS A 68 -6.57 -5.82 -11.06
C HIS A 68 -6.30 -7.29 -10.70
N GLY A 69 -7.08 -7.88 -9.80
CA GLY A 69 -6.93 -9.27 -9.39
C GLY A 69 -5.58 -9.56 -8.71
N LEU A 70 -4.99 -8.55 -8.06
CA LEU A 70 -3.74 -8.69 -7.34
C LEU A 70 -3.92 -9.62 -6.14
N ARG A 71 -2.82 -10.25 -5.71
CA ARG A 71 -2.83 -11.20 -4.60
C ARG A 71 -1.66 -10.96 -3.68
N ALA A 72 -1.94 -11.07 -2.40
CA ALA A 72 -0.96 -11.09 -1.33
C ALA A 72 -1.26 -12.30 -0.44
N ASN A 73 -0.22 -12.93 0.10
CA ASN A 73 -0.39 -14.07 1.00
C ASN A 73 -0.99 -13.63 2.34
N LYS A 74 -0.66 -12.41 2.80
CA LYS A 74 -1.23 -11.80 4.00
C LYS A 74 -1.52 -10.33 3.76
N ILE A 75 -2.64 -9.87 4.33
CA ILE A 75 -3.04 -8.47 4.31
C ILE A 75 -3.30 -8.02 5.75
N TYR A 76 -2.65 -6.96 6.17
CA TYR A 76 -2.85 -6.30 7.46
C TYR A 76 -3.43 -4.91 7.22
N MET A 77 -4.57 -4.62 7.83
CA MET A 77 -5.19 -3.31 7.78
C MET A 77 -5.06 -2.67 9.15
N TYR A 78 -4.49 -1.47 9.17
CA TYR A 78 -4.44 -0.62 10.36
C TYR A 78 -5.49 0.48 10.24
N ARG A 79 -5.89 1.01 11.39
CA ARG A 79 -6.83 2.11 11.55
C ARG A 79 -6.15 3.20 12.38
#